data_AF-A0A9P6M5V8-F1
#
_entry.id   AF-A0A9P6M5V8-F1
#
_cell.length_a   1.000
_cell.length_b   1.000
_cell.length_c   1.000
_cell.angle_alpha   90.00
_cell.angle_beta   90.00
_cell.angle_gamma   90.00
#
_symmetry.space_group_name_H-M   'P 1'
#
loop_
_entity.id
_entity.type
_entity.pdbx_description
1 polymer ?
#
loop_
_entity_poly.entity_id
_entity_poly.type
_entity_poly.pdbx_seq_one_letter_code
_entity_poly.pdbx_strand_id
1 'polypeptide(L)' 'MTNAKYSESQLVNIKQQFNAMDKDGDGFITEAEFLEVLKDSTRNPEEYDSQKFFAEADKNKDGKISFSEFIEACGNLGL' A
#
# COMPACT_ATOMS: atom_id res chain seq x y z
N MET A 1 11.42 -15.22 17.54
CA MET A 1 10.07 -14.69 17.83
C MET A 1 9.64 -13.86 16.64
N THR A 2 9.13 -14.48 15.58
CA THR A 2 8.57 -13.75 14.43
C THR A 2 7.07 -13.94 14.48
N ASN A 3 6.37 -12.84 14.72
CA ASN A 3 4.91 -12.76 14.80
C ASN A 3 4.32 -12.83 13.37
N ALA A 4 4.72 -13.86 12.61
CA ALA A 4 4.66 -13.84 11.16
C ALA A 4 3.27 -14.28 10.66
N LYS A 5 2.34 -13.33 10.57
CA LYS A 5 1.11 -13.48 9.79
C LYS A 5 1.36 -13.83 8.30
N TYR A 6 2.59 -13.67 7.79
CA TYR A 6 2.96 -13.82 6.38
C TYR A 6 4.25 -14.64 6.23
N SER A 7 4.33 -15.49 5.19
CA SER A 7 5.54 -16.24 4.85
C SER A 7 6.64 -15.35 4.27
N GLU A 8 7.89 -15.82 4.25
CA GLU A 8 9.00 -15.10 3.61
C GLU A 8 8.69 -14.75 2.13
N SER A 9 8.07 -15.67 1.40
CA SER A 9 7.66 -15.43 0.01
C SER A 9 6.62 -14.33 -0.12
N GLN A 10 5.64 -14.27 0.79
CA GLN A 10 4.65 -13.20 0.80
C GLN A 10 5.29 -11.86 1.17
N LEU A 11 6.17 -11.84 2.17
CA LEU A 11 6.91 -10.64 2.55
C LEU A 11 7.76 -10.11 1.39
N VAL A 12 8.40 -10.97 0.59
CA VAL A 12 9.15 -10.55 -0.59
C VAL A 12 8.22 -9.91 -1.62
N ASN A 13 7.08 -10.53 -1.94
CA ASN A 13 6.14 -9.99 -2.91
C ASN A 13 5.53 -8.66 -2.44
N ILE A 14 5.10 -8.60 -1.17
CA ILE A 14 4.54 -7.39 -0.55
C ILE A 14 5.59 -6.27 -0.56
N LYS A 15 6.85 -6.58 -0.23
CA LYS A 15 7.93 -5.60 -0.23
C LYS A 15 8.29 -5.11 -1.64
N GLN A 16 8.20 -5.97 -2.65
CA GLN A 16 8.36 -5.54 -4.05
C GLN A 16 7.23 -4.63 -4.51
N GLN A 17 5.98 -4.93 -4.14
CA GLN A 17 4.84 -4.05 -4.44
C GLN A 17 4.95 -2.73 -3.70
N PHE A 18 5.33 -2.77 -2.41
CA PHE A 18 5.56 -1.58 -1.61
C PHE A 18 6.64 -0.69 -2.23
N ASN A 19 7.81 -1.24 -2.58
CA ASN A 19 8.87 -0.49 -3.23
C ASN A 19 8.53 -0.01 -4.64
N ALA A 20 7.56 -0.62 -5.32
CA ALA A 20 7.08 -0.14 -6.61
C ALA A 20 6.16 1.09 -6.45
N MET A 21 5.51 1.20 -5.28
CA MET A 21 4.62 2.30 -4.92
C MET A 21 5.37 3.46 -4.25
N ASP A 22 6.26 3.16 -3.31
CA ASP A 22 7.16 4.09 -2.61
C ASP A 22 8.21 4.62 -3.60
N LYS A 23 8.01 5.84 -4.09
CA LYS A 23 8.84 6.45 -5.14
C LYS A 23 10.06 7.13 -4.54
N ASP A 24 9.92 7.73 -3.36
CA ASP A 24 11.00 8.43 -2.68
C ASP A 24 11.88 7.50 -1.82
N GLY A 25 11.40 6.29 -1.55
CA GLY A 25 12.11 5.26 -0.80
C GLY A 25 12.14 5.54 0.71
N ASP A 26 11.22 6.35 1.23
CA ASP A 26 11.20 6.75 2.64
C ASP A 26 10.61 5.66 3.56
N GLY A 27 10.06 4.58 2.98
CA GLY A 27 9.44 3.48 3.70
C GLY A 27 7.97 3.72 4.04
N PHE A 28 7.35 4.73 3.44
CA PHE A 28 5.93 5.08 3.54
C PHE A 28 5.38 5.33 2.12
N ILE A 29 4.06 5.14 1.94
CA ILE A 29 3.39 5.49 0.69
C ILE A 29 2.45 6.64 0.99
N THR A 30 2.77 7.81 0.48
CA THR A 30 1.92 8.99 0.61
C THR A 30 0.71 8.92 -0.32
N GLU A 31 -0.35 9.68 -0.03
CA GLU A 31 -1.52 9.79 -0.91
C GLU A 31 -1.10 10.22 -2.33
N ALA A 32 -0.10 11.10 -2.43
CA ALA A 32 0.44 11.56 -3.71
C ALA A 32 1.06 10.41 -4.52
N GLU A 33 1.91 9.59 -3.90
CA GLU A 33 2.55 8.45 -4.55
C GLU A 33 1.54 7.36 -4.92
N PHE A 34 0.57 7.10 -4.05
CA PHE A 34 -0.52 6.17 -4.33
C PHE A 34 -1.34 6.60 -5.56
N LEU A 35 -1.68 7.89 -5.65
CA LEU A 35 -2.35 8.47 -6.81
C LEU A 35 -1.49 8.41 -8.07
N GLU A 36 -0.18 8.63 -7.94
CA GLU A 36 0.77 8.56 -9.05
C GLU A 36 0.85 7.15 -9.63
N VAL A 37 0.94 6.14 -8.76
CA VAL A 37 0.97 4.72 -9.16
C VAL A 37 -0.36 4.29 -9.79
N LEU A 38 -1.50 4.73 -9.25
CA LEU A 38 -2.81 4.46 -9.83
C LEU A 38 -2.97 5.09 -11.22
N LYS A 39 -2.45 6.31 -11.40
CA LYS A 39 -2.40 6.99 -12.71
C LYS A 39 -1.55 6.22 -13.72
N ASP A 40 -0.39 5.73 -13.30
CA ASP A 40 0.53 4.96 -14.15
C ASP A 40 -0.07 3.59 -14.50
N SER A 41 -0.80 2.99 -13.56
CA SER A 41 -1.47 1.69 -13.70
C SER A 41 -2.84 1.78 -14.38
N THR A 42 -3.01 2.59 -15.45
CA THR A 42 -4.10 2.52 -16.46
C THR A 42 -5.57 2.37 -15.99
N ARG A 43 -5.87 2.54 -14.70
CA ARG A 43 -7.23 2.58 -14.14
C ARG A 43 -7.49 3.99 -13.67
N ASN A 44 -8.51 4.60 -14.26
CA ASN A 44 -8.86 5.99 -14.05
C ASN A 44 -8.94 6.31 -12.53
N PRO A 45 -8.14 7.24 -11.99
CA PRO A 45 -8.15 7.61 -10.57
C PRO A 45 -9.50 8.16 -10.09
N GLU A 46 -10.37 8.55 -11.03
CA GLU A 46 -11.72 9.03 -10.78
C GLU A 46 -12.76 7.89 -10.71
N GLU A 47 -12.48 6.72 -11.30
CA GLU A 47 -13.39 5.55 -11.23
C GLU A 47 -13.16 4.70 -9.98
N TYR A 48 -11.92 4.71 -9.47
CA TYR A 48 -11.60 4.15 -8.16
C TYR A 48 -11.54 5.29 -7.17
N ASP A 49 -12.40 5.28 -6.15
CA ASP A 49 -12.36 6.24 -5.05
C ASP A 49 -11.06 6.04 -4.26
N SER A 50 -9.97 6.55 -4.82
CA SER A 50 -8.60 6.38 -4.38
C SER A 50 -8.42 6.94 -2.98
N GLN A 51 -9.12 8.03 -2.66
CA GLN A 51 -9.24 8.56 -1.30
C GLN A 51 -9.88 7.58 -0.34
N LYS A 52 -10.98 6.93 -0.74
CA LYS A 52 -11.62 5.93 0.11
C LYS A 52 -10.72 4.71 0.32
N PHE A 53 -10.05 4.24 -0.72
CA PHE A 53 -9.14 3.10 -0.62
C PHE A 53 -7.91 3.43 0.23
N PHE A 54 -7.36 4.63 0.04
CA PHE A 54 -6.27 5.16 0.86
C PHE A 54 -6.70 5.28 2.32
N ALA A 55 -7.89 5.85 2.59
CA ALA A 55 -8.43 5.97 3.94
C ALA A 55 -8.78 4.62 4.60
N GLU A 56 -9.07 3.58 3.82
CA GLU A 56 -9.27 2.23 4.34
C GLU A 56 -7.94 1.55 4.72
N ALA A 57 -6.85 1.87 4.01
CA ALA A 57 -5.50 1.40 4.27
C ALA A 57 -4.78 2.21 5.38
N ASP A 58 -4.95 3.53 5.40
CA ASP A 58 -4.42 4.46 6.40
C ASP A 58 -5.24 4.38 7.70
N LYS A 59 -4.94 3.36 8.51
CA LYS A 59 -5.63 3.12 9.79
C LYS A 59 -5.36 4.20 10.82
N ASN A 60 -4.14 4.72 10.83
CA ASN A 60 -3.70 5.70 11.82
C ASN A 60 -4.08 7.15 11.44
N LYS A 61 -4.45 7.39 10.17
CA LYS A 61 -4.84 8.69 9.58
C LYS A 61 -3.73 9.73 9.62
N ASP A 62 -2.48 9.31 9.45
CA ASP A 62 -1.32 10.20 9.38
C ASP A 62 -1.03 10.68 7.94
N GLY A 63 -1.84 10.26 6.97
CA GLY A 63 -1.74 10.65 5.57
C GLY A 63 -0.70 9.84 4.80
N LYS A 64 -0.21 8.74 5.35
CA LYS A 64 0.78 7.86 4.72
C LYS A 64 0.61 6.41 5.15
N ILE A 65 0.73 5.49 4.20
CA ILE A 65 0.60 4.07 4.47
C ILE A 65 1.98 3.55 4.84
N SER A 66 2.15 3.16 6.10
CA SER A 66 3.36 2.46 6.54
C SER A 66 3.42 1.04 5.99
N PHE A 67 4.61 0.44 5.93
CA PHE A 67 4.75 -0.97 5.52
C PHE A 67 3.84 -1.91 6.33
N SER A 68 3.62 -1.63 7.62
CA SER A 68 2.74 -2.43 8.48
C SER A 68 1.26 -2.31 8.08
N GLU A 69 0.80 -1.10 7.77
CA GLU A 69 -0.56 -0.86 7.27
C GLU A 69 -0.77 -1.44 5.88
N PHE A 70 0.25 -1.36 5.01
CA PHE A 70 0.22 -1.97 3.68
C PHE A 70 0.04 -3.49 3.75
N ILE A 71 0.80 -4.15 4.62
CA ILE A 71 0.68 -5.60 4.85
C ILE A 71 -0.73 -5.95 5.35
N GLU A 72 -1.25 -5.17 6.30
CA GLU A 72 -2.58 -5.38 6.87
C GLU A 72 -3.69 -5.17 5.82
N ALA A 73 -3.55 -4.12 5.00
CA ALA A 73 -4.43 -3.85 3.86
C ALA A 73 -4.37 -4.97 2.81
N CYS A 74 -3.18 -5.44 2.41
CA CYS A 74 -3.00 -6.56 1.49
C CYS A 74 -3.62 -7.86 2.02
N GLY A 75 -3.51 -8.11 3.33
CA GLY A 75 -4.15 -9.27 3.96
C GLY A 75 -5.68 -9.17 3.99
N ASN A 76 -6.22 -7.95 4.13
CA ASN A 76 -7.66 -7.71 4.21
C ASN A 76 -8.34 -7.61 2.83
N LEU A 77 -7.57 -7.27 1.78
CA LEU A 77 -8.05 -7.16 0.40
C LEU A 77 -8.20 -8.50 -0.32
N GLY A 78 -7.74 -9.60 0.28
CA GLY A 78 -8.00 -10.95 -0.24
C GLY A 78 -7.61 -11.14 -1.71
N LEU A 79 -6.50 -10.51 -2.14
CA LEU A 79 -5.90 -10.73 -3.45
C LEU A 79 -5.15 -12.07 -3.50
#